data_AF-A0A815HHK9-F1
#
_entry.id   AF-A0A815HHK9-F1
#
_cell.length_a   1.000
_cell.length_b   1.000
_cell.length_c   1.000
_cell.angle_alpha   90.00
_cell.angle_beta   90.00
_cell.angle_gamma   90.00
#
_symmetry.space_group_name_H-M   'P 1'
#
loop_
_entity.id
_entity.type
_entity.pdbx_description
1 polymer ?
#
loop_
_entity_poly.entity_id
_entity_poly.type
_entity_poly.pdbx_seq_one_letter_code
_entity_poly.pdbx_strand_id
1 'polypeptide(L)'
;MARQSATEIDQMIQRVRPTNRDLVRRDITQGIHSTTSSLNLTIVPYYYNNGTSKELLCLKGTVVCRYKGNQYNIPVEIFLQQDHPIVAPVAYVKPTPDMHVSTTSRDVQPDGTVIIPYLRNWRHVK
;
A
#
# COMPACT_ATOMS: atom_id res chain seq x y z
N MET A 1 -11.82 15.00 1.68
CA MET A 1 -10.63 14.55 2.44
C MET A 1 -9.48 15.47 2.09
N ALA A 2 -8.83 16.08 3.09
CA ALA A 2 -7.65 16.91 2.85
C ALA A 2 -6.49 16.01 2.41
N ARG A 3 -5.78 16.40 1.34
CA ARG A 3 -4.55 15.72 0.92
C ARG A 3 -3.46 16.06 1.93
N GLN A 4 -2.67 15.06 2.34
CA GLN A 4 -1.58 15.27 3.30
C GLN A 4 -0.55 16.28 2.77
N SER A 5 -0.04 17.10 3.67
CA SER A 5 0.99 18.08 3.36
C SER A 5 2.35 17.40 3.17
N ALA A 6 3.22 17.99 2.35
CA ALA A 6 4.57 17.47 2.14
C ALA A 6 5.37 17.37 3.45
N THR A 7 5.17 18.32 4.38
CA THR A 7 5.83 18.35 5.68
C THR A 7 5.48 17.14 6.54
N GLU A 8 4.21 16.72 6.56
CA GLU A 8 3.78 15.53 7.31
C GLU A 8 4.42 14.26 6.76
N ILE A 9 4.45 14.12 5.42
CA ILE A 9 5.10 12.99 4.75
C ILE A 9 6.59 12.94 5.14
N ASP A 10 7.27 14.09 5.10
CA ASP A 10 8.69 14.17 5.41
C ASP A 10 8.99 13.82 6.89
N GLN A 11 8.13 14.22 7.83
CA GLN A 11 8.23 13.81 9.24
C GLN A 11 8.10 12.29 9.42
N MET A 12 7.16 11.66 8.70
CA MET A 12 6.95 10.22 8.77
C MET A 12 8.12 9.43 8.17
N ILE A 13 8.65 9.90 7.04
CA ILE A 13 9.84 9.31 6.41
C ILE A 13 11.07 9.45 7.34
N GLN A 14 11.22 10.59 8.04
CA GLN A 14 12.30 10.79 9.00
C GLN A 14 12.23 9.84 10.21
N ARG A 15 11.01 9.47 10.63
CA ARG A 15 10.80 8.50 11.72
C ARG A 15 11.15 7.07 11.30
N VAL A 16 10.63 6.60 10.16
CA VAL A 16 10.82 5.21 9.71
C VAL A 16 12.21 4.98 9.10
N ARG A 17 12.82 6.02 8.53
CA ARG A 17 14.15 5.99 7.89
C ARG A 17 14.31 4.85 6.88
N PRO A 18 13.54 4.86 5.77
CA PRO A 18 13.69 3.87 4.70
C PRO A 18 15.05 4.03 4.01
N THR A 19 15.53 2.95 3.37
CA THR A 19 16.85 2.91 2.72
C THR A 19 16.95 3.95 1.60
N ASN A 20 15.90 4.10 0.76
CA ASN A 20 15.87 5.03 -0.37
C ASN A 20 14.85 6.16 -0.17
N ARG A 21 15.15 7.11 0.73
CA ARG A 21 14.22 8.18 1.15
C ARG A 21 13.60 8.98 0.00
N ASP A 22 14.40 9.40 -0.98
CA ASP A 22 13.92 10.24 -2.08
C ASP A 22 12.97 9.49 -3.02
N LEU A 23 13.29 8.23 -3.33
CA LEU A 23 12.44 7.38 -4.16
C LEU A 23 11.13 7.07 -3.43
N VAL A 24 11.21 6.70 -2.15
CA VAL A 24 10.03 6.46 -1.31
C VAL A 24 9.14 7.69 -1.23
N ARG A 25 9.72 8.88 -1.00
CA ARG A 25 8.98 10.15 -0.95
C ARG A 25 8.25 10.41 -2.27
N ARG A 26 8.95 10.25 -3.40
CA ARG A 26 8.38 10.44 -4.74
C ARG A 26 7.20 9.49 -4.97
N ASP A 27 7.41 8.20 -4.72
CA ASP A 27 6.42 7.15 -4.98
C ASP A 27 5.17 7.32 -4.08
N ILE A 28 5.36 7.64 -2.79
CA ILE A 28 4.27 8.00 -1.86
C ILE A 28 3.49 9.22 -2.38
N THR A 29 4.23 10.28 -2.75
CA THR A 29 3.61 11.53 -3.22
C THR A 29 2.78 11.28 -4.47
N GLN A 30 3.26 10.45 -5.40
CA GLN A 30 2.51 10.07 -6.59
C GLN A 30 1.28 9.22 -6.24
N GLY A 31 1.42 8.26 -5.32
CA GLY A 31 0.31 7.42 -4.87
C GLY A 31 -0.83 8.21 -4.21
N ILE A 32 -0.51 9.14 -3.32
CA ILE A 32 -1.50 9.98 -2.62
C ILE A 32 -2.20 10.95 -3.58
N HIS A 33 -1.47 11.50 -4.54
CA HIS A 33 -2.02 12.47 -5.49
C HIS A 33 -2.73 11.84 -6.71
N SER A 34 -2.71 10.53 -6.83
CA SER A 34 -3.41 9.80 -7.89
C SER A 34 -4.91 10.13 -7.90
N THR A 35 -5.49 10.27 -9.09
CA THR A 35 -6.91 10.55 -9.28
C THR A 35 -7.81 9.32 -9.09
N THR A 36 -7.21 8.12 -9.11
CA THR A 36 -7.92 6.84 -9.05
C THR A 36 -7.95 6.23 -7.65
N SER A 37 -7.43 6.93 -6.65
CA SER A 37 -7.34 6.43 -5.28
C SER A 37 -7.40 7.54 -4.25
N SER A 38 -8.01 7.25 -3.10
CA SER A 38 -7.95 8.10 -1.91
C SER A 38 -7.13 7.39 -0.85
N LEU A 39 -5.81 7.55 -0.94
CA LEU A 39 -4.83 6.96 -0.03
C LEU A 39 -4.25 8.04 0.87
N ASN A 40 -3.95 7.67 2.11
CA ASN A 40 -3.22 8.47 3.08
C ASN A 40 -2.06 7.66 3.63
N LEU A 41 -0.92 8.31 3.84
CA LEU A 41 0.24 7.78 4.51
C LEU A 41 0.03 7.71 6.02
N THR A 42 0.28 6.54 6.57
CA THR A 42 0.29 6.26 8.02
C THR A 42 1.55 5.48 8.39
N ILE A 43 1.90 5.44 9.68
CA ILE A 43 2.92 4.52 10.20
C ILE A 43 2.18 3.45 10.97
N VAL A 44 2.41 2.19 10.61
CA VAL A 44 1.70 1.04 11.16
C VAL A 44 2.71 -0.05 11.52
N PRO A 45 2.57 -0.73 12.68
CA PRO A 45 3.36 -1.91 12.97
C PRO A 45 3.03 -3.03 11.99
N TYR A 46 4.04 -3.52 11.29
CA TYR A 46 3.98 -4.68 10.42
C TYR A 46 4.61 -5.87 11.13
N TYR A 47 3.92 -7.01 11.12
CA TYR A 47 4.36 -8.25 11.76
C TYR A 47 4.84 -9.22 10.68
N TYR A 48 6.11 -9.59 10.75
CA TYR A 48 6.73 -10.54 9.85
C TYR A 48 6.47 -11.98 10.30
N ASN A 49 6.49 -12.92 9.35
CA ASN A 49 6.25 -14.35 9.62
C ASN A 49 7.31 -14.99 10.54
N ASN A 50 8.47 -14.35 10.73
CA ASN A 50 9.51 -14.77 11.66
C ASN A 50 9.24 -14.32 13.12
N GLY A 51 8.08 -13.70 13.39
CA GLY A 51 7.69 -13.20 14.71
C GLY A 51 8.22 -11.82 15.07
N THR A 52 9.04 -11.19 14.21
CA THR A 52 9.49 -9.81 14.44
C THR A 52 8.43 -8.81 13.98
N SER A 53 8.45 -7.61 14.54
CA SER A 53 7.62 -6.50 14.08
C SER A 53 8.46 -5.26 13.80
N LYS A 54 7.98 -4.42 12.89
CA LYS A 54 8.62 -3.15 12.55
C LYS A 54 7.57 -2.11 12.18
N GLU A 55 7.80 -0.87 12.58
CA GLU A 55 7.02 0.26 12.07
C GLU A 55 7.37 0.50 10.59
N LEU A 56 6.38 0.41 9.72
CA LEU A 56 6.52 0.69 8.29
C LEU A 56 5.62 1.84 7.87
N LEU A 57 6.00 2.49 6.77
CA LEU A 57 5.14 3.41 6.05
C LEU A 57 4.05 2.60 5.34
N CYS A 58 2.80 2.98 5.55
CA CYS A 58 1.63 2.33 4.98
C CYS A 58 0.75 3.35 4.25
N LEU A 59 0.45 3.09 2.98
CA LEU A 59 -0.60 3.82 2.27
C LEU A 59 -1.92 3.11 2.52
N LYS A 60 -2.81 3.75 3.27
CA LYS A 60 -4.11 3.24 3.65
C LYS A 60 -5.22 4.06 3.03
N GLY A 61 -6.24 3.40 2.50
CA GLY A 61 -7.42 4.06 1.98
C GLY A 61 -8.16 3.18 1.00
N THR A 62 -8.65 3.77 -0.08
CA THR A 62 -9.42 3.04 -1.11
C THR A 62 -8.85 3.30 -2.50
N VAL A 63 -8.93 2.27 -3.35
CA VAL A 63 -8.61 2.35 -4.78
C VAL A 63 -9.90 2.10 -5.56
N VAL A 64 -10.11 2.91 -6.59
CA VAL A 64 -11.26 2.77 -7.48
C VAL A 64 -11.05 1.60 -8.45
N CYS A 65 -12.00 0.66 -8.46
CA CYS A 65 -12.04 -0.44 -9.41
C CYS A 65 -13.38 -0.43 -10.18
N ARG A 66 -13.35 -0.63 -11.50
CA ARG A 66 -14.56 -0.76 -12.32
C ARG A 66 -14.80 -2.23 -12.65
N TYR A 67 -15.97 -2.74 -12.30
CA TYR A 67 -16.36 -4.12 -12.57
C TYR A 67 -17.82 -4.17 -13.03
N LYS A 68 -18.05 -4.81 -14.19
CA LYS A 68 -19.38 -4.95 -14.81
C LYS A 68 -20.19 -3.63 -14.89
N GLY A 69 -19.52 -2.55 -15.27
CA GLY A 69 -20.14 -1.22 -15.41
C GLY A 69 -20.32 -0.44 -14.10
N ASN A 70 -20.10 -1.07 -12.94
CA ASN A 70 -20.16 -0.42 -11.64
C ASN A 70 -18.77 -0.02 -11.13
N GLN A 71 -18.71 1.06 -10.37
CA GLN A 71 -17.50 1.53 -9.70
C GLN A 71 -17.52 1.12 -8.23
N TYR A 72 -16.47 0.44 -7.79
CA TYR A 72 -16.27 -0.03 -6.43
C TYR A 72 -15.05 0.65 -5.81
N ASN A 73 -15.17 1.08 -4.56
CA ASN A 73 -14.06 1.62 -3.79
C ASN A 73 -13.50 0.51 -2.92
N ILE A 74 -12.38 -0.08 -3.35
CA ILE A 74 -11.80 -1.24 -2.69
C ILE A 74 -10.85 -0.75 -1.60
N PRO A 75 -11.10 -1.04 -0.32
CA PRO A 75 -10.21 -0.67 0.78
C PRO A 75 -8.90 -1.47 0.71
N VAL A 76 -7.77 -0.75 0.75
CA VAL A 76 -6.43 -1.32 0.64
C VAL A 76 -5.48 -0.73 1.68
N GLU A 77 -4.49 -1.54 2.05
CA GLU A 77 -3.31 -1.14 2.83
C GLU A 77 -2.07 -1.61 2.08
N ILE A 78 -1.18 -0.67 1.75
CA ILE A 78 0.06 -0.93 1.00
C ILE A 78 1.24 -0.57 1.89
N PHE A 79 1.94 -1.59 2.37
CA PHE A 79 3.12 -1.47 3.21
C PHE A 79 4.37 -1.36 2.35
N LEU A 80 5.10 -0.26 2.52
CA LEU A 80 6.39 -0.05 1.89
C LEU A 80 7.47 -0.72 2.75
N GLN A 81 8.20 -1.68 2.17
CA GLN A 81 9.30 -2.36 2.86
C GLN A 81 10.48 -1.41 3.06
N GLN A 82 11.35 -1.73 4.03
CA GLN A 82 12.54 -0.92 4.36
C GLN A 82 13.40 -0.62 3.12
N ASP A 83 13.55 -1.62 2.26
CA ASP A 83 14.40 -1.58 1.07
C ASP A 83 13.63 -1.25 -0.21
N HIS A 84 12.40 -0.70 -0.10
CA HIS A 84 11.70 -0.13 -1.25
C HIS A 84 12.58 0.94 -1.94
N PRO A 85 12.60 1.02 -3.29
CA PRO A 85 11.86 0.22 -4.26
C PRO A 85 12.58 -1.07 -4.71
N ILE A 86 13.68 -1.49 -4.09
CA ILE A 86 14.37 -2.73 -4.50
C ILE A 86 13.49 -3.95 -4.20
N VAL A 87 12.84 -3.94 -3.03
CA VAL A 87 11.84 -4.93 -2.63
C VAL A 87 10.44 -4.41 -2.94
N ALA A 88 9.57 -5.29 -3.42
CA ALA A 88 8.18 -4.96 -3.70
C ALA A 88 7.44 -4.51 -2.43
N PRO A 89 6.48 -3.59 -2.54
CA PRO A 89 5.56 -3.33 -1.45
C PRO A 89 4.65 -4.54 -1.21
N VAL A 90 4.15 -4.66 0.03
CA VAL A 90 3.17 -5.69 0.40
C VAL A 90 1.80 -5.04 0.47
N ALA A 91 0.83 -5.55 -0.27
CA ALA A 91 -0.50 -4.99 -0.33
C ALA A 91 -1.57 -5.96 0.21
N TYR A 92 -2.55 -5.41 0.90
CA TYR A 92 -3.70 -6.12 1.42
C TYR A 92 -5.00 -5.43 1.00
N VAL A 93 -6.01 -6.22 0.70
CA VAL A 93 -7.40 -5.78 0.69
C VAL A 93 -7.93 -5.91 2.12
N LYS A 94 -8.52 -4.84 2.64
CA LYS A 94 -9.10 -4.79 3.99
C LYS A 94 -10.62 -4.64 3.90
N PRO A 95 -11.38 -5.74 3.67
CA PRO A 95 -12.83 -5.65 3.52
C PRO A 95 -13.47 -4.98 4.74
N THR A 96 -14.51 -4.18 4.51
CA THR A 96 -15.39 -3.73 5.59
C THR A 96 -16.19 -4.91 6.13
N PRO A 97 -16.87 -4.79 7.29
CA PRO A 97 -17.65 -5.91 7.85
C PRO A 97 -18.68 -6.52 6.88
N ASP A 98 -19.20 -5.72 5.95
CA ASP A 98 -20.19 -6.15 4.95
C ASP A 98 -19.56 -6.68 3.65
N MET A 99 -18.23 -6.64 3.53
CA MET A 99 -17.49 -7.12 2.36
C MET A 99 -16.88 -8.50 2.62
N HIS A 100 -16.81 -9.31 1.58
CA HIS A 100 -16.08 -10.57 1.58
C HIS A 100 -15.03 -10.57 0.49
N VAL A 101 -13.84 -11.10 0.79
CA VAL A 101 -12.86 -11.39 -0.24
C VAL A 101 -13.41 -12.54 -1.11
N SER A 102 -13.42 -12.34 -2.42
CA SER A 102 -13.90 -13.35 -3.35
C SER A 102 -13.00 -14.60 -3.29
N THR A 103 -13.59 -15.75 -2.98
CA THR A 103 -12.89 -17.04 -2.88
C THR A 103 -12.38 -17.55 -4.23
N THR A 104 -12.87 -16.99 -5.34
CA THR A 104 -12.45 -17.33 -6.70
C THR A 104 -11.37 -16.39 -7.25
N SER A 105 -10.96 -15.38 -6.48
CA SER A 105 -9.90 -14.47 -6.88
C SER A 105 -8.56 -15.21 -6.96
N ARG A 106 -7.87 -15.10 -8.10
CA ARG A 106 -6.49 -15.60 -8.26
C ARG A 106 -5.44 -14.64 -7.72
N ASP A 107 -5.83 -13.39 -7.54
CA ASP A 107 -4.94 -12.27 -7.25
C ASP A 107 -5.04 -11.80 -5.80
N VAL A 108 -6.00 -12.29 -5.02
CA VAL A 108 -6.19 -11.95 -3.61
C VAL A 108 -6.47 -13.22 -2.82
N GLN A 109 -5.66 -13.47 -1.80
CA GLN A 109 -5.82 -14.60 -0.89
C GLN A 109 -6.95 -14.36 0.12
N PRO A 110 -7.49 -15.42 0.77
CA PRO A 110 -8.59 -15.27 1.74
C PRO A 110 -8.30 -14.35 2.92
N ASP A 111 -7.03 -14.22 3.31
CA ASP A 111 -6.57 -13.29 4.36
C ASP A 111 -6.46 -11.82 3.90
N GLY A 112 -6.80 -11.55 2.62
CA GLY A 112 -6.72 -10.25 1.99
C GLY A 112 -5.38 -9.97 1.30
N THR A 113 -4.39 -10.87 1.38
CA THR A 113 -3.07 -10.64 0.78
C THR A 113 -3.17 -10.55 -0.76
N VAL A 114 -2.68 -9.46 -1.34
CA VAL A 114 -2.68 -9.22 -2.79
C VAL A 114 -1.45 -9.87 -3.42
N ILE A 115 -1.66 -10.75 -4.39
CA ILE A 115 -0.65 -11.58 -5.05
C ILE A 115 -0.73 -11.48 -6.58
N ILE A 116 -0.68 -10.26 -7.10
CA ILE A 116 -0.71 -9.98 -8.55
C ILE A 116 0.64 -10.24 -9.24
N PRO A 117 0.66 -10.56 -10.54
CA PRO A 117 1.89 -10.78 -11.30
C PRO A 117 2.88 -9.61 -11.25
N TYR A 118 2.38 -8.38 -11.15
CA TYR A 118 3.22 -7.18 -11.06
C TYR A 118 4.05 -7.12 -9.77
N LEU A 119 3.48 -7.52 -8.63
CA LEU A 119 4.21 -7.59 -7.35
C LEU A 119 5.16 -8.79 -7.32
N ARG A 120 4.76 -9.93 -7.92
CA ARG A 120 5.62 -11.13 -8.00
C ARG A 120 6.86 -10.91 -8.86
N ASN A 121 6.71 -10.20 -9.96
CA ASN A 121 7.79 -9.88 -10.89
C ASN A 121 8.31 -8.45 -10.71
N TRP A 122 8.25 -7.95 -9.48
CA TRP A 122 8.66 -6.59 -9.17
C TRP A 122 10.12 -6.37 -9.57
N ARG A 123 10.33 -5.35 -10.40
CA ARG A 123 11.65 -4.96 -10.90
C ARG A 123 11.75 -3.46 -10.87
N HIS A 124 12.59 -2.94 -9.99
CA HIS A 124 13.02 -1.57 -10.08
C HIS A 124 14.11 -1.45 -11.14
N VAL A 125 13.81 -0.77 -12.24
CA VAL A 125 14.80 -0.43 -13.26
C VAL A 125 15.66 0.69 -12.69
N LYS A 126 16.98 0.48 -12.67
CA LYS A 126 17.97 1.49 -12.24
C LYS A 126 18.00 2.67 -13.20
#